data_AF-A0A1G0VBZ9-F1
#
_entry.id   AF-A0A1G0VBZ9-F1
#
_cell.length_a   1.000
_cell.length_b   1.000
_cell.length_c   1.000
_cell.angle_alpha   90.00
_cell.angle_beta   90.00
_cell.angle_gamma   90.00
#
_symmetry.space_group_name_H-M   'P 1'
#
loop_
_entity.id
_entity.type
_entity.pdbx_description
1 polymer ?
#
loop_
_entity_poly.entity_id
_entity_poly.type
_entity_poly.pdbx_seq_one_letter_code
_entity_poly.pdbx_strand_id
1 'polypeptide(L)'
;MLNYIWLGLLALGIFTAVALDINDSASDKFHNNKPLSIVLETTSSDLKDRSEATIHVEPKNFSTFYGNKSSEVSQKATLNYNNAEGFYSVYLVVNSSSPKVWKDMASASGNEEDLSGKLWLGKQIEPGKYSAWIVFESVSMLKMKAVTNAAIDYAGKAVNIALGLVGIMALWLGIMKIAEQAGLIAIIAKSVRPLTRFLFPDVPQDHPAIGSIVMNVSANMLGLGNAATPFGLKAMEELERLNTKKGTATNAMITFLAINTAGLTLIPATAIAVRAASGSSDPAIIIGTSIFGATCATIAGISATKFLEKFPMSFSDFLGLLKSSWKMISSLIILIAAAIFLITSGALSSIGSADTVKSIIQIISVLAIPAIIISFVTFGFVKKVKIYEVFIEGAKEGFNVALRIIPYLVAMLVAIGIFRAGGAMDFLIMIISPVTSLIGFPAEALPMALMRPLSGSGAIGIMTETIAVHGADSFLGILVSTLNGSSETTFYVLALYFGSVGISKMRHAVTVGLIADIAGAIGALIIVKLLFG
;
A
#
# COMPACT_ATOMS: atom_id res chain seq x y z
N MET A 1 -14.98 -2.38 11.55
CA MET A 1 -14.51 -2.94 10.27
C MET A 1 -13.03 -3.33 10.30
N LEU A 2 -12.10 -2.44 10.69
CA LEU A 2 -10.67 -2.76 10.81
C LEU A 2 -10.39 -4.00 11.72
N ASN A 3 -11.16 -4.16 12.80
CA ASN A 3 -11.14 -5.36 13.65
C ASN A 3 -11.35 -6.66 12.85
N TYR A 4 -12.33 -6.70 11.94
CA TYR A 4 -12.63 -7.90 11.16
C TYR A 4 -11.58 -8.18 10.08
N ILE A 5 -11.03 -7.13 9.47
CA ILE A 5 -9.91 -7.26 8.51
C ILE A 5 -8.69 -7.82 9.23
N TRP A 6 -8.33 -7.23 10.37
CA TRP A 6 -7.19 -7.66 11.18
C TRP A 6 -7.34 -9.08 11.70
N LEU A 7 -8.50 -9.44 12.27
CA LEU A 7 -8.83 -10.80 12.66
C LEU A 7 -8.79 -11.77 11.47
N GLY A 8 -9.30 -11.35 10.31
CA GLY A 8 -9.27 -12.13 9.07
C GLY A 8 -7.85 -12.44 8.62
N LEU A 9 -6.95 -11.45 8.62
CA LEU A 9 -5.54 -11.62 8.27
C LEU A 9 -4.83 -12.60 9.23
N LEU A 10 -5.04 -12.43 10.55
CA LEU A 10 -4.46 -13.32 11.55
C LEU A 10 -5.00 -14.75 11.42
N ALA A 11 -6.33 -14.90 11.35
CA ALA A 11 -6.98 -16.20 11.29
C ALA A 11 -6.61 -16.95 10.02
N LEU A 12 -6.68 -16.29 8.85
CA LEU A 12 -6.30 -16.91 7.58
C LEU A 12 -4.82 -17.24 7.53
N GLY A 13 -3.95 -16.36 8.01
CA GLY A 13 -2.51 -16.59 8.07
C GLY A 13 -2.15 -17.80 8.92
N ILE A 14 -2.62 -17.84 10.16
CA ILE A 14 -2.36 -18.95 11.09
C ILE A 14 -3.02 -20.23 10.61
N PHE A 15 -4.27 -20.18 10.16
CA PHE A 15 -4.98 -21.37 9.66
C PHE A 15 -4.27 -21.98 8.45
N THR A 16 -3.84 -21.15 7.50
CA THR A 16 -3.11 -21.61 6.31
C THR A 16 -1.75 -22.20 6.71
N ALA A 17 -1.03 -21.57 7.64
CA ALA A 17 0.23 -22.08 8.15
C ALA A 17 0.07 -23.47 8.77
N VAL A 18 -0.92 -23.64 9.66
CA VAL A 18 -1.24 -24.92 10.30
C VAL A 18 -1.63 -25.96 9.26
N ALA A 19 -2.50 -25.61 8.29
CA ALA A 19 -2.92 -26.53 7.24
C ALA A 19 -1.74 -26.99 6.37
N LEU A 20 -0.83 -26.08 6.01
CA LEU A 20 0.37 -26.40 5.25
C LEU A 20 1.35 -27.26 6.05
N ASP A 21 1.57 -26.97 7.35
CA ASP A 21 2.44 -27.78 8.20
C ASP A 21 1.86 -29.19 8.43
N ILE A 22 0.54 -29.32 8.62
CA ILE A 22 -0.14 -30.62 8.69
C ILE A 22 0.04 -31.38 7.37
N ASN A 23 -0.15 -30.72 6.23
CA ASN A 23 0.04 -31.34 4.92
C ASN A 23 1.49 -31.76 4.67
N ASP A 24 2.46 -30.92 5.03
CA ASP A 24 3.89 -31.21 4.91
C ASP A 24 4.29 -32.41 5.79
N SER A 25 3.70 -32.51 7.00
CA SER A 25 3.88 -33.67 7.89
C SER A 25 3.19 -34.93 7.37
N ALA A 26 1.98 -34.83 6.82
CA ALA A 26 1.21 -35.97 6.32
C ALA A 26 1.80 -36.55 5.02
N SER A 27 2.40 -35.70 4.20
CA SER A 27 3.08 -36.09 2.95
C SER A 27 4.55 -36.50 3.15
N ASP A 28 5.06 -36.46 4.39
CA ASP A 28 6.47 -36.68 4.74
C ASP A 28 7.44 -35.92 3.81
N LYS A 29 7.09 -34.67 3.49
CA LYS A 29 7.77 -33.85 2.48
C LYS A 29 9.28 -33.73 2.73
N PHE A 30 9.66 -33.56 3.99
CA PHE A 30 11.06 -33.39 4.39
C PHE A 30 11.80 -34.70 4.63
N HIS A 31 11.11 -35.85 4.58
CA HIS A 31 11.69 -37.18 4.83
C HIS A 31 12.47 -37.22 6.16
N ASN A 32 11.83 -36.73 7.22
CA ASN A 32 12.45 -36.58 8.53
C ASN A 32 12.97 -37.94 9.03
N ASN A 33 14.19 -37.94 9.58
CA ASN A 33 14.86 -39.14 10.10
C ASN A 33 15.14 -40.26 9.07
N LYS A 34 15.00 -39.98 7.76
CA LYS A 34 15.33 -40.94 6.69
C LYS A 34 16.73 -40.67 6.11
N PRO A 35 17.54 -41.71 5.84
CA PRO A 35 18.87 -41.54 5.29
C PRO A 35 18.84 -41.23 3.79
N LEU A 36 19.49 -40.15 3.39
CA LEU A 36 19.77 -39.80 2.00
C LEU A 36 21.16 -40.32 1.61
N SER A 37 21.23 -41.09 0.53
CA SER A 37 22.50 -41.60 -0.01
C SER A 37 23.23 -40.52 -0.79
N ILE A 38 24.50 -40.29 -0.45
CA ILE A 38 25.36 -39.25 -1.02
C ILE A 38 26.77 -39.79 -1.33
N VAL A 39 27.52 -39.03 -2.11
CA VAL A 39 28.96 -39.20 -2.28
C VAL A 39 29.66 -38.01 -1.61
N LEU A 40 30.54 -38.31 -0.67
CA LEU A 40 31.34 -37.31 0.02
C LEU A 40 32.70 -37.21 -0.65
N GLU A 41 33.08 -36.01 -1.09
CA GLU A 41 34.40 -35.69 -1.63
C GLU A 41 35.17 -34.83 -0.63
N THR A 42 36.38 -35.25 -0.26
CA THR A 42 37.24 -34.53 0.69
C THR A 42 38.71 -34.64 0.28
N THR A 43 39.45 -33.55 0.51
CA THR A 43 40.89 -33.48 0.31
C THR A 43 41.67 -33.84 1.58
N SER A 44 41.00 -33.96 2.73
CA SER A 44 41.64 -34.32 4.00
C SER A 44 41.80 -35.83 4.11
N SER A 45 43.04 -36.27 4.38
CA SER A 45 43.37 -37.68 4.62
C SER A 45 43.03 -38.16 6.03
N ASP A 46 42.84 -37.24 6.99
CA ASP A 46 42.34 -37.55 8.33
C ASP A 46 41.02 -36.79 8.57
N LEU A 47 39.94 -37.54 8.75
CA LEU A 47 38.58 -37.00 8.95
C LEU A 47 38.26 -36.80 10.44
N LYS A 48 39.18 -37.09 11.36
CA LYS A 48 38.93 -36.98 12.81
C LYS A 48 38.79 -35.55 13.32
N ASP A 49 39.42 -34.58 12.67
CA ASP A 49 39.31 -33.16 13.00
C ASP A 49 38.30 -32.43 12.09
N ARG A 50 37.95 -31.18 12.43
CA ARG A 50 37.04 -30.35 11.63
C ARG A 50 37.55 -30.28 10.18
N SER A 51 36.79 -30.88 9.28
CA SER A 51 37.22 -31.09 7.89
C SER A 51 36.21 -30.47 6.93
N GLU A 52 36.71 -29.82 5.88
CA GLU A 52 35.87 -29.36 4.77
C GLU A 52 35.65 -30.51 3.77
N ALA A 53 34.42 -30.63 3.28
CA ALA A 53 34.05 -31.62 2.29
C ALA A 53 32.98 -31.07 1.35
N THR A 54 32.83 -31.72 0.21
CA THR A 54 31.75 -31.46 -0.74
C THR A 54 30.83 -32.66 -0.78
N ILE A 55 29.54 -32.42 -0.54
CA ILE A 55 28.49 -33.43 -0.65
C ILE A 55 27.93 -33.39 -2.06
N HIS A 56 27.99 -34.53 -2.74
CA HIS A 56 27.36 -34.74 -4.05
C HIS A 56 26.17 -35.69 -3.91
N VAL A 57 25.01 -35.27 -4.42
CA VAL A 57 23.81 -36.10 -4.49
C VAL A 57 23.49 -36.38 -5.94
N GLU A 58 23.56 -37.65 -6.31
CA GLU A 58 23.21 -38.10 -7.65
C GLU A 58 21.75 -37.75 -7.96
N PRO A 59 21.43 -37.30 -9.19
CA PRO A 59 20.07 -36.97 -9.62
C PRO A 59 19.05 -38.08 -9.33
N LYS A 60 19.45 -39.34 -9.50
CA LYS A 60 18.60 -40.52 -9.26
C LYS A 60 18.27 -40.68 -7.77
N ASN A 61 19.25 -40.49 -6.89
CA ASN A 61 19.05 -40.59 -5.44
C ASN A 61 18.20 -39.43 -4.93
N PHE A 62 18.46 -38.21 -5.41
CA PHE A 62 17.67 -37.03 -5.05
C PHE A 62 16.22 -37.14 -5.50
N SER A 63 15.97 -37.55 -6.76
CA SER A 63 14.62 -37.70 -7.30
C SER A 63 13.84 -38.86 -6.68
N THR A 64 14.50 -39.97 -6.34
CA THR A 64 13.85 -41.07 -5.61
C THR A 64 13.48 -40.63 -4.18
N PHE A 65 14.33 -39.84 -3.54
CA PHE A 65 14.12 -39.40 -2.16
C PHE A 65 13.10 -38.26 -2.04
N TYR A 66 13.13 -37.24 -2.90
CA TYR A 66 12.23 -36.07 -2.81
C TYR A 66 11.12 -36.04 -3.88
N GLY A 67 11.06 -37.00 -4.79
CA GLY A 67 10.04 -37.08 -5.85
C GLY A 67 10.17 -36.03 -6.97
N ASN A 68 11.19 -35.17 -6.94
CA ASN A 68 11.39 -34.08 -7.90
C ASN A 68 12.53 -34.37 -8.89
N LYS A 69 12.35 -34.04 -10.17
CA LYS A 69 13.46 -34.04 -11.15
C LYS A 69 14.46 -32.96 -10.77
N SER A 70 15.71 -33.35 -10.53
CA SER A 70 16.80 -32.42 -10.20
C SER A 70 18.03 -32.71 -11.05
N SER A 71 18.83 -31.67 -11.31
CA SER A 71 20.23 -31.79 -11.68
C SER A 71 21.05 -32.34 -10.50
N GLU A 72 22.29 -32.72 -10.75
CA GLU A 72 23.24 -33.13 -9.71
C GLU A 72 23.38 -31.99 -8.68
N VAL A 73 23.29 -32.35 -7.39
CA VAL A 73 23.36 -31.39 -6.29
C VAL A 73 24.74 -31.49 -5.67
N SER A 74 25.49 -30.40 -5.70
CA SER A 74 26.81 -30.32 -5.08
C SER A 74 26.82 -29.18 -4.06
N GLN A 75 27.11 -29.49 -2.79
CA GLN A 75 27.05 -28.53 -1.70
C GLN A 75 28.28 -28.65 -0.79
N LYS A 76 28.88 -27.51 -0.44
CA LYS A 76 29.97 -27.45 0.53
C LYS A 76 29.44 -27.75 1.94
N ALA A 77 30.21 -28.51 2.70
CA ALA A 77 29.88 -28.91 4.05
C ALA A 77 31.11 -28.91 4.97
N THR A 78 30.87 -28.59 6.24
CA THR A 78 31.84 -28.80 7.32
C THR A 78 31.47 -30.05 8.09
N LEU A 79 32.44 -30.93 8.30
CA LEU A 79 32.30 -32.16 9.06
C LEU A 79 33.01 -32.04 10.40
N ASN A 80 32.39 -32.55 11.45
CA ASN A 80 33.01 -32.70 12.77
C ASN A 80 32.72 -34.10 13.32
N TYR A 81 33.77 -34.90 13.54
CA TYR A 81 33.60 -36.27 13.99
C TYR A 81 33.19 -36.33 15.46
N ASN A 82 32.07 -36.99 15.76
CA ASN A 82 31.64 -37.24 17.12
C ASN A 82 32.10 -38.63 17.57
N ASN A 83 33.22 -38.66 18.30
CA ASN A 83 33.82 -39.88 18.85
C ASN A 83 32.86 -40.69 19.75
N ALA A 84 31.87 -40.07 20.39
CA ALA A 84 30.97 -40.73 21.33
C ALA A 84 29.81 -41.47 20.65
N GLU A 85 29.35 -40.97 19.49
CA GLU A 85 28.15 -41.50 18.81
C GLU A 85 28.45 -42.16 17.45
N GLY A 86 29.70 -42.15 16.99
CA GLY A 86 30.12 -42.90 15.79
C GLY A 86 29.63 -42.33 14.45
N PHE A 87 29.32 -41.03 14.40
CA PHE A 87 28.94 -40.30 13.18
C PHE A 87 29.63 -38.94 13.09
N TYR A 88 29.54 -38.33 11.90
CA TYR A 88 29.98 -36.96 11.64
C TYR A 88 28.80 -36.00 11.79
N SER A 89 28.96 -34.95 12.59
CA SER A 89 28.05 -33.81 12.55
C SER A 89 28.36 -33.00 11.31
N VAL A 90 27.36 -32.76 10.47
CA VAL A 90 27.49 -32.05 9.20
C VAL A 90 26.78 -30.73 9.28
N TYR A 91 27.43 -29.68 8.79
CA TYR A 91 26.85 -28.36 8.59
C TYR A 91 27.02 -27.98 7.12
N LEU A 92 25.91 -27.78 6.42
CA LEU A 92 25.90 -27.31 5.03
C LEU A 92 25.49 -25.84 4.99
N VAL A 93 26.25 -25.07 4.22
CA VAL A 93 25.90 -23.68 3.90
C VAL A 93 25.01 -23.71 2.67
N VAL A 94 23.75 -23.32 2.82
CA VAL A 94 22.76 -23.25 1.73
C VAL A 94 22.95 -21.96 0.93
N ASN A 95 22.92 -22.06 -0.40
CA ASN A 95 23.14 -20.93 -1.30
C ASN A 95 22.11 -20.91 -2.45
N SER A 96 22.27 -19.96 -3.39
CA SER A 96 21.36 -19.79 -4.53
C SER A 96 21.25 -21.04 -5.42
N SER A 97 22.31 -21.85 -5.53
CA SER A 97 22.31 -23.12 -6.28
C SER A 97 21.69 -24.31 -5.52
N SER A 98 21.41 -24.18 -4.22
CA SER A 98 20.86 -25.29 -3.43
C SER A 98 19.40 -25.62 -3.81
N PRO A 99 18.97 -26.89 -3.67
CA PRO A 99 17.60 -27.30 -3.90
C PRO A 99 16.60 -26.56 -3.00
N LYS A 100 15.41 -26.31 -3.54
CA LYS A 100 14.35 -25.60 -2.80
C LYS A 100 14.01 -26.27 -1.47
N VAL A 101 13.94 -27.60 -1.43
CA VAL A 101 13.59 -28.32 -0.20
C VAL A 101 14.64 -28.13 0.91
N TRP A 102 15.93 -28.00 0.55
CA TRP A 102 17.00 -27.74 1.52
C TRP A 102 17.00 -26.29 2.00
N LYS A 103 16.66 -25.33 1.12
CA LYS A 103 16.39 -23.94 1.51
C LYS A 103 15.23 -23.85 2.49
N ASP A 104 14.14 -24.56 2.21
CA ASP A 104 12.98 -24.62 3.10
C ASP A 104 13.38 -25.24 4.46
N MET A 105 14.15 -26.33 4.48
CA MET A 105 14.63 -26.95 5.73
C MET A 105 15.59 -26.06 6.52
N ALA A 106 16.52 -25.35 5.86
CA ALA A 106 17.45 -24.42 6.51
C ALA A 106 16.72 -23.20 7.11
N SER A 107 15.63 -22.74 6.49
CA SER A 107 14.81 -21.69 7.10
C SER A 107 14.16 -22.11 8.44
N ALA A 108 14.15 -23.42 8.77
CA ALA A 108 13.63 -23.95 10.02
C ALA A 108 14.61 -23.89 11.21
N SER A 109 15.92 -23.78 10.94
CA SER A 109 17.00 -23.94 11.92
C SER A 109 17.36 -22.64 12.64
N GLY A 110 16.66 -21.53 12.38
CA GLY A 110 16.88 -20.23 13.04
C GLY A 110 18.08 -19.45 12.51
N ASN A 111 18.98 -20.10 11.77
CA ASN A 111 20.06 -19.49 11.00
C ASN A 111 19.80 -19.83 9.53
N GLU A 112 19.32 -18.88 8.72
CA GLU A 112 18.72 -19.12 7.38
C GLU A 112 19.66 -19.81 6.37
N GLU A 113 20.93 -19.94 6.69
CA GLU A 113 21.97 -20.45 5.81
C GLU A 113 22.50 -21.84 6.21
N ASP A 114 22.13 -22.37 7.39
CA ASP A 114 22.75 -23.59 7.91
C ASP A 114 21.75 -24.76 7.97
N LEU A 115 22.06 -25.83 7.23
CA LEU A 115 21.40 -27.11 7.36
C LEU A 115 22.32 -28.09 8.11
N SER A 116 21.84 -28.65 9.21
CA SER A 116 22.61 -29.60 10.03
C SER A 116 22.06 -31.02 9.94
N GLY A 117 22.94 -31.98 10.18
CA GLY A 117 22.58 -33.40 10.17
C GLY A 117 23.67 -34.31 10.69
N LYS A 118 23.34 -35.60 10.74
CA LYS A 118 24.25 -36.69 11.08
C LYS A 118 24.66 -37.42 9.81
N LEU A 119 25.95 -37.73 9.66
CA LEU A 119 26.50 -38.43 8.49
C LEU A 119 27.28 -39.67 8.92
N TRP A 120 27.01 -40.78 8.24
CA TRP A 120 27.74 -42.03 8.39
C TRP A 120 28.53 -42.30 7.11
N LEU A 121 29.84 -42.47 7.25
CA LEU A 121 30.72 -42.85 6.14
C LEU A 121 30.56 -44.33 5.82
N GLY A 122 30.51 -44.62 4.53
CA GLY A 122 30.51 -45.95 3.93
C GLY A 122 31.87 -46.29 3.33
N LYS A 123 31.84 -47.01 2.20
CA LYS A 123 33.05 -47.50 1.53
C LYS A 123 33.69 -46.41 0.69
N GLN A 124 35.02 -46.43 0.62
CA GLN A 124 35.76 -45.61 -0.32
C GLN A 124 35.50 -46.09 -1.75
N ILE A 125 35.13 -45.17 -2.63
CA ILE A 125 34.86 -45.43 -4.06
C ILE A 125 36.11 -45.08 -4.88
N GLU A 126 36.67 -43.90 -4.62
CA GLU A 126 37.90 -43.37 -5.25
C GLU A 126 38.79 -42.73 -4.16
N PRO A 127 40.09 -42.48 -4.40
CA PRO A 127 40.91 -41.65 -3.54
C PRO A 127 40.22 -40.30 -3.25
N GLY A 128 39.88 -40.03 -1.99
CA GLY A 128 39.16 -38.81 -1.59
C GLY A 128 37.64 -38.82 -1.76
N LYS A 129 37.02 -39.89 -2.28
CA LYS A 129 35.56 -40.03 -2.40
C LYS A 129 35.01 -41.25 -1.67
N TYR A 130 34.00 -41.03 -0.84
CA TYR A 130 33.37 -42.05 -0.01
C TYR A 130 31.87 -42.09 -0.26
N SER A 131 31.28 -43.30 -0.30
CA SER A 131 29.82 -43.40 -0.14
C SER A 131 29.45 -42.99 1.28
N ALA A 132 28.33 -42.29 1.47
CA ALA A 132 27.87 -41.91 2.80
C ALA A 132 26.35 -41.79 2.84
N TRP A 133 25.81 -41.84 4.05
CA TRP A 133 24.41 -41.55 4.31
C TRP A 133 24.30 -40.34 5.22
N ILE A 134 23.46 -39.38 4.84
CA ILE A 134 23.15 -38.20 5.65
C ILE A 134 21.70 -38.26 6.13
N VAL A 135 21.48 -37.97 7.40
CA VAL A 135 20.15 -37.74 7.99
C VAL A 135 20.12 -36.33 8.52
N PHE A 136 19.29 -35.48 7.93
CA PHE A 136 19.10 -34.11 8.39
C PHE A 136 18.33 -34.06 9.70
N GLU A 137 18.51 -32.97 10.46
CA GLU A 137 17.69 -32.69 11.62
C GLU A 137 16.20 -32.64 11.27
N SER A 138 15.37 -33.09 12.21
CA SER A 138 13.93 -33.16 12.00
C SER A 138 13.32 -31.76 11.90
N VAL A 139 12.68 -31.47 10.77
CA VAL A 139 11.96 -30.22 10.54
C VAL A 139 10.50 -30.41 10.93
N SER A 140 10.01 -29.57 11.85
CA SER A 140 8.60 -29.54 12.25
C SER A 140 8.09 -28.10 12.34
N MET A 141 6.80 -27.94 12.01
CA MET A 141 6.07 -26.68 12.13
C MET A 141 6.79 -25.50 11.44
N LEU A 142 7.27 -25.74 10.21
CA LEU A 142 8.08 -24.76 9.46
C LEU A 142 7.32 -23.45 9.27
N LYS A 143 6.06 -23.53 8.81
CA LYS A 143 5.24 -22.35 8.54
C LYS A 143 4.88 -21.64 9.83
N MET A 144 4.55 -22.35 10.89
CA MET A 144 4.26 -21.74 12.20
C MET A 144 5.48 -21.04 12.83
N LYS A 145 6.70 -21.59 12.65
CA LYS A 145 7.94 -20.89 13.01
C LYS A 145 8.12 -19.62 12.20
N ALA A 146 7.92 -19.69 10.88
CA ALA A 146 7.99 -18.52 10.00
C ALA A 146 6.96 -17.44 10.39
N VAL A 147 5.74 -17.82 10.74
CA VAL A 147 4.69 -16.93 11.25
C VAL A 147 5.13 -16.21 12.53
N THR A 148 5.74 -16.93 13.47
CA THR A 148 6.23 -16.36 14.73
C THR A 148 7.37 -15.37 14.50
N ASN A 149 8.36 -15.76 13.69
CA ASN A 149 9.50 -14.90 13.36
C ASN A 149 9.05 -13.65 12.60
N ALA A 150 8.12 -13.81 11.65
CA ALA A 150 7.55 -12.69 10.92
C ALA A 150 6.79 -11.72 11.85
N ALA A 151 6.04 -12.21 12.83
CA ALA A 151 5.38 -11.34 13.80
C ALA A 151 6.37 -10.45 14.56
N ILE A 152 7.49 -11.03 15.03
CA ILE A 152 8.52 -10.28 15.78
C ILE A 152 9.26 -9.29 14.86
N ASP A 153 9.70 -9.75 13.69
CA ASP A 153 10.43 -8.94 12.71
C ASP A 153 9.59 -7.74 12.23
N TYR A 154 8.32 -7.97 11.87
CA TYR A 154 7.43 -6.90 11.41
C TYR A 154 7.07 -5.91 12.53
N ALA A 155 6.99 -6.35 13.79
CA ALA A 155 6.84 -5.45 14.93
C ALA A 155 8.05 -4.50 15.06
N GLY A 156 9.27 -5.02 14.90
CA GLY A 156 10.51 -4.21 14.91
C GLY A 156 10.58 -3.24 13.73
N LYS A 157 10.26 -3.72 12.51
CA LYS A 157 10.20 -2.88 11.30
C LYS A 157 9.21 -1.73 11.44
N ALA A 158 8.04 -1.97 12.04
CA ALA A 158 7.03 -0.95 12.28
C ALA A 158 7.58 0.21 13.14
N VAL A 159 8.34 -0.09 14.19
CA VAL A 159 8.96 0.92 15.06
C VAL A 159 10.03 1.72 14.33
N ASN A 160 10.88 1.07 13.54
CA ASN A 160 11.92 1.76 12.76
C ASN A 160 11.31 2.73 11.74
N ILE A 161 10.26 2.31 11.04
CA ILE A 161 9.52 3.17 10.11
C ILE A 161 8.90 4.35 10.86
N ALA A 162 8.26 4.08 12.00
CA ALA A 162 7.66 5.12 12.83
C ALA A 162 8.67 6.19 13.29
N LEU A 163 9.87 5.79 13.71
CA LEU A 163 10.92 6.73 14.10
C LEU A 163 11.35 7.63 12.92
N GLY A 164 11.47 7.07 11.71
CA GLY A 164 11.73 7.84 10.50
C GLY A 164 10.61 8.83 10.18
N LEU A 165 9.35 8.41 10.33
CA LEU A 165 8.17 9.27 10.12
C LEU A 165 8.15 10.49 11.04
N VAL A 166 8.58 10.36 12.30
CA VAL A 166 8.57 11.46 13.28
C VAL A 166 9.32 12.69 12.74
N GLY A 167 10.54 12.50 12.25
CA GLY A 167 11.38 13.62 11.78
C GLY A 167 10.80 14.29 10.54
N ILE A 168 10.37 13.50 9.56
CA ILE A 168 9.87 14.01 8.27
C ILE A 168 8.51 14.66 8.45
N MET A 169 7.61 14.10 9.27
CA MET A 169 6.31 14.72 9.56
C MET A 169 6.46 16.02 10.33
N ALA A 170 7.42 16.11 11.27
CA ALA A 170 7.71 17.34 11.98
C ALA A 170 8.17 18.46 11.03
N LEU A 171 9.10 18.15 10.13
CA LEU A 171 9.54 19.09 9.09
C LEU A 171 8.37 19.54 8.22
N TRP A 172 7.61 18.58 7.70
CA TRP A 172 6.56 18.87 6.72
C TRP A 172 5.41 19.68 7.31
N LEU A 173 4.88 19.27 8.47
CA LEU A 173 3.80 20.03 9.13
C LEU A 173 4.29 21.38 9.66
N GLY A 174 5.55 21.49 10.08
CA GLY A 174 6.15 22.79 10.43
C GLY A 174 6.13 23.78 9.26
N ILE A 175 6.56 23.34 8.08
CA ILE A 175 6.57 24.15 6.84
C ILE A 175 5.15 24.49 6.38
N MET A 176 4.24 23.53 6.43
CA MET A 176 2.83 23.75 6.10
C MET A 176 2.15 24.74 7.05
N LYS A 177 2.46 24.68 8.34
CA LYS A 177 1.94 25.62 9.35
C LYS A 177 2.38 27.06 9.07
N ILE A 178 3.62 27.26 8.59
CA ILE A 178 4.09 28.59 8.16
C ILE A 178 3.24 29.10 6.99
N ALA A 179 3.01 28.27 5.98
CA ALA A 179 2.21 28.64 4.80
C ALA A 179 0.76 28.97 5.17
N GLU A 180 0.17 28.18 6.06
CA GLU A 180 -1.15 28.42 6.65
C GLU A 180 -1.21 29.78 7.34
N GLN A 181 -0.31 30.05 8.30
CA GLN A 181 -0.27 31.30 9.06
C GLN A 181 0.08 32.52 8.19
N ALA A 182 0.81 32.31 7.09
CA ALA A 182 1.10 33.35 6.11
C ALA A 182 -0.12 33.70 5.22
N GLY A 183 -1.22 32.96 5.34
CA GLY A 183 -2.48 33.23 4.66
C GLY A 183 -2.62 32.53 3.31
N LEU A 184 -1.89 31.44 3.06
CA LEU A 184 -1.99 30.69 1.80
C LEU A 184 -3.40 30.14 1.57
N ILE A 185 -4.09 29.70 2.63
CA ILE A 185 -5.48 29.21 2.56
C ILE A 185 -6.39 30.30 1.97
N ALA A 186 -6.24 31.56 2.38
CA ALA A 186 -7.07 32.67 1.89
C ALA A 186 -6.79 33.01 0.41
N ILE A 187 -5.59 32.72 -0.08
CA ILE A 187 -5.24 32.91 -1.50
C ILE A 187 -5.94 31.84 -2.35
N ILE A 188 -5.85 30.58 -1.94
CA ILE A 188 -6.52 29.45 -2.60
C ILE A 188 -8.05 29.62 -2.52
N ALA A 189 -8.56 30.10 -1.38
CA ALA A 189 -9.98 30.40 -1.21
C ALA A 189 -10.51 31.35 -2.30
N LYS A 190 -9.72 32.37 -2.68
CA LYS A 190 -10.09 33.31 -3.75
C LYS A 190 -10.16 32.63 -5.12
N SER A 191 -9.28 31.66 -5.41
CA SER A 191 -9.29 30.93 -6.69
C SER A 191 -10.39 29.86 -6.75
N VAL A 192 -10.80 29.31 -5.60
CA VAL A 192 -11.89 28.31 -5.51
C VAL A 192 -13.29 28.95 -5.55
N ARG A 193 -13.42 30.22 -5.15
CA ARG A 193 -14.72 30.93 -5.09
C ARG A 193 -15.56 30.91 -6.40
N PRO A 194 -14.98 31.05 -7.61
CA PRO A 194 -15.73 30.93 -8.85
C PRO A 194 -16.33 29.53 -9.05
N LEU A 195 -15.60 28.48 -8.66
CA LEU A 195 -16.05 27.11 -8.74
C LEU A 195 -17.24 26.86 -7.79
N THR A 196 -17.20 27.40 -6.57
CA THR A 196 -18.32 27.24 -5.63
C THR A 196 -19.59 27.92 -6.11
N ARG A 197 -19.49 29.05 -6.82
CA ARG A 197 -20.67 29.71 -7.43
C ARG A 197 -21.37 28.80 -8.45
N PHE A 198 -20.59 28.03 -9.20
CA PHE A 198 -21.12 27.11 -10.20
C PHE A 198 -21.67 25.81 -9.59
N LEU A 199 -20.98 25.22 -8.60
CA LEU A 199 -21.35 23.93 -8.02
C LEU A 199 -22.53 24.01 -7.04
N PHE A 200 -22.71 25.16 -6.38
CA PHE A 200 -23.74 25.40 -5.36
C PHE A 200 -24.76 26.47 -5.79
N PRO A 201 -25.54 26.24 -6.86
CA PRO A 201 -26.53 27.22 -7.34
C PRO A 201 -27.66 27.47 -6.32
N ASP A 202 -27.98 26.47 -5.49
CA ASP A 202 -29.05 26.53 -4.49
C ASP A 202 -28.68 27.29 -3.21
N VAL A 203 -27.42 27.76 -3.09
CA VAL A 203 -26.91 28.48 -1.92
C VAL A 203 -26.73 29.96 -2.27
N PRO A 204 -27.35 30.90 -1.53
CA PRO A 204 -27.13 32.32 -1.76
C PRO A 204 -25.65 32.68 -1.63
N GLN A 205 -25.12 33.49 -2.55
CA GLN A 205 -23.67 33.74 -2.65
C GLN A 205 -23.08 34.52 -1.48
N ASP A 206 -23.92 35.27 -0.76
CA ASP A 206 -23.54 36.00 0.45
C ASP A 206 -23.77 35.18 1.73
N HIS A 207 -24.26 33.94 1.61
CA HIS A 207 -24.50 33.07 2.76
C HIS A 207 -23.18 32.57 3.39
N PRO A 208 -23.06 32.51 4.73
CA PRO A 208 -21.88 31.99 5.43
C PRO A 208 -21.44 30.57 5.02
N ALA A 209 -22.37 29.77 4.50
CA ALA A 209 -22.08 28.44 3.95
C ALA A 209 -21.00 28.48 2.86
N ILE A 210 -21.03 29.46 1.94
CA ILE A 210 -20.05 29.57 0.86
C ILE A 210 -18.66 29.80 1.43
N GLY A 211 -18.51 30.69 2.40
CA GLY A 211 -17.23 30.94 3.06
C GLY A 211 -16.65 29.68 3.70
N SER A 212 -17.48 28.93 4.43
CA SER A 212 -17.06 27.69 5.11
C SER A 212 -16.70 26.58 4.11
N ILE A 213 -17.46 26.41 3.03
CA ILE A 213 -17.17 25.46 1.95
C ILE A 213 -15.83 25.79 1.29
N VAL A 214 -15.61 27.06 0.92
CA VAL A 214 -14.37 27.50 0.28
C VAL A 214 -13.16 27.25 1.18
N MET A 215 -13.26 27.55 2.48
CA MET A 215 -12.18 27.31 3.45
C MET A 215 -11.90 25.82 3.62
N ASN A 216 -12.94 24.99 3.70
CA ASN A 216 -12.80 23.54 3.79
C ASN A 216 -12.09 22.95 2.55
N VAL A 217 -12.56 23.30 1.34
CA VAL A 217 -11.96 22.81 0.09
C VAL A 217 -10.51 23.26 -0.04
N SER A 218 -10.22 24.53 0.30
CA SER A 218 -8.86 25.08 0.24
C SER A 218 -7.90 24.40 1.23
N ALA A 219 -8.37 24.08 2.44
CA ALA A 219 -7.59 23.36 3.43
C ALA A 219 -7.31 21.91 2.99
N ASN A 220 -8.30 21.21 2.42
CA ASN A 220 -8.11 19.88 1.83
C ASN A 220 -7.12 19.91 0.65
N MET A 221 -7.19 20.91 -0.22
CA MET A 221 -6.24 21.09 -1.34
C MET A 221 -4.79 21.22 -0.89
N LEU A 222 -4.55 21.74 0.30
CA LEU A 222 -3.21 21.85 0.90
C LEU A 222 -2.80 20.61 1.71
N GLY A 223 -3.67 19.60 1.83
CA GLY A 223 -3.42 18.44 2.70
C GLY A 223 -3.53 18.76 4.20
N LEU A 224 -4.20 19.86 4.57
CA LEU A 224 -4.41 20.30 5.95
C LEU A 224 -5.70 19.71 6.54
N GLY A 225 -5.84 18.38 6.53
CA GLY A 225 -7.10 17.70 6.92
C GLY A 225 -7.62 18.04 8.32
N ASN A 226 -6.70 18.26 9.28
CA ASN A 226 -7.06 18.68 10.64
C ASN A 226 -7.71 20.07 10.68
N ALA A 227 -7.27 20.99 9.82
CA ALA A 227 -7.84 22.33 9.69
C ALA A 227 -9.11 22.34 8.82
N ALA A 228 -9.23 21.42 7.86
CA ALA A 228 -10.38 21.33 6.97
C ALA A 228 -11.66 20.90 7.69
N THR A 229 -11.56 19.99 8.66
CA THR A 229 -12.72 19.37 9.32
C THR A 229 -13.62 20.37 10.05
N PRO A 230 -13.12 21.30 10.88
CA PRO A 230 -13.96 22.34 11.50
C PRO A 230 -14.73 23.19 10.49
N PHE A 231 -14.09 23.57 9.38
CA PHE A 231 -14.76 24.31 8.31
C PHE A 231 -15.82 23.47 7.60
N GLY A 232 -15.59 22.16 7.47
CA GLY A 232 -16.55 21.24 6.87
C GLY A 232 -17.80 21.02 7.73
N LEU A 233 -17.61 20.84 9.04
CA LEU A 233 -18.71 20.79 10.00
C LEU A 233 -19.50 22.10 9.97
N LYS A 234 -18.81 23.24 9.96
CA LYS A 234 -19.46 24.55 9.90
C LYS A 234 -20.22 24.75 8.60
N ALA A 235 -19.66 24.34 7.46
CA ALA A 235 -20.35 24.35 6.18
C ALA A 235 -21.63 23.52 6.23
N MET A 236 -21.61 22.33 6.81
CA MET A 236 -22.80 21.50 6.95
C MET A 236 -23.86 22.13 7.86
N GLU A 237 -23.47 22.73 8.98
CA GLU A 237 -24.42 23.47 9.84
C GLU A 237 -25.12 24.60 9.07
N GLU A 238 -24.35 25.39 8.31
CA GLU A 238 -24.92 26.50 7.53
C GLU A 238 -25.77 26.00 6.35
N LEU A 239 -25.41 24.88 5.72
CA LEU A 239 -26.24 24.22 4.71
C LEU A 239 -27.53 23.65 5.32
N GLU A 240 -27.48 23.14 6.55
CA GLU A 240 -28.65 22.61 7.24
C GLU A 240 -29.63 23.72 7.63
N ARG A 241 -29.16 24.94 7.92
CA ARG A 241 -30.04 26.10 8.15
C ARG A 241 -30.89 26.44 6.93
N LEU A 242 -30.36 26.21 5.73
CA LEU A 242 -31.08 26.38 4.45
C LEU A 242 -31.95 25.17 4.10
N ASN A 243 -31.84 24.06 4.84
CA ASN A 243 -32.56 22.83 4.54
C ASN A 243 -34.04 22.94 4.90
N THR A 244 -34.91 22.88 3.90
CA THR A 244 -36.37 22.88 4.03
C THR A 244 -36.94 21.52 4.46
N LYS A 245 -36.18 20.42 4.32
CA LYS A 245 -36.58 19.05 4.69
C LYS A 245 -35.62 18.46 5.72
N LYS A 246 -35.85 18.81 6.99
CA LYS A 246 -35.05 18.36 8.13
C LYS A 246 -34.85 16.84 8.15
N GLY A 247 -33.64 16.43 8.49
CA GLY A 247 -33.22 15.02 8.51
C GLY A 247 -32.95 14.41 7.13
N THR A 248 -33.13 15.14 6.02
CA THR A 248 -32.87 14.66 4.65
C THR A 248 -31.80 15.51 3.97
N ALA A 249 -30.78 14.87 3.39
CA ALA A 249 -29.66 15.56 2.75
C ALA A 249 -30.10 16.41 1.55
N THR A 250 -29.63 17.66 1.47
CA THR A 250 -29.87 18.55 0.31
C THR A 250 -28.89 18.28 -0.83
N ASN A 251 -29.18 18.76 -2.04
CA ASN A 251 -28.28 18.67 -3.18
C ASN A 251 -26.93 19.35 -2.90
N ALA A 252 -26.97 20.53 -2.26
CA ALA A 252 -25.78 21.25 -1.82
C ALA A 252 -24.95 20.40 -0.84
N MET A 253 -25.56 19.75 0.15
CA MET A 253 -24.83 18.88 1.08
C MET A 253 -24.16 17.69 0.37
N ILE A 254 -24.86 17.06 -0.57
CA ILE A 254 -24.32 15.92 -1.33
C ILE A 254 -23.19 16.37 -2.26
N THR A 255 -23.34 17.51 -2.94
CA THR A 255 -22.27 18.12 -3.75
C THR A 255 -21.05 18.43 -2.90
N PHE A 256 -21.24 19.02 -1.72
CA PHE A 256 -20.15 19.33 -0.80
C PHE A 256 -19.41 18.06 -0.34
N LEU A 257 -20.18 17.01 -0.06
CA LEU A 257 -19.63 15.71 0.32
C LEU A 257 -18.85 15.07 -0.83
N ALA A 258 -19.37 15.12 -2.06
CA ALA A 258 -18.69 14.58 -3.24
C ALA A 258 -17.31 15.23 -3.45
N ILE A 259 -17.21 16.55 -3.26
CA ILE A 259 -15.94 17.29 -3.35
C ILE A 259 -14.98 16.85 -2.22
N ASN A 260 -15.49 16.70 -0.99
CA ASN A 260 -14.68 16.24 0.14
C ASN A 260 -14.19 14.81 -0.05
N THR A 261 -15.05 13.89 -0.52
CA THR A 261 -14.67 12.52 -0.87
C THR A 261 -13.61 12.50 -1.96
N ALA A 262 -13.76 13.30 -3.01
CA ALA A 262 -12.79 13.33 -4.08
C ALA A 262 -11.43 13.87 -3.63
N GLY A 263 -11.41 14.67 -2.55
CA GLY A 263 -10.20 14.91 -1.77
C GLY A 263 -9.06 15.53 -2.56
N LEU A 264 -9.35 16.37 -3.56
CA LEU A 264 -8.35 16.97 -4.47
C LEU A 264 -7.24 17.63 -3.66
N THR A 265 -6.13 16.92 -3.50
CA THR A 265 -4.98 17.33 -2.71
C THR A 265 -3.86 17.67 -3.67
N LEU A 266 -3.42 18.93 -3.67
CA LEU A 266 -2.36 19.39 -4.57
C LEU A 266 -1.00 18.83 -4.18
N ILE A 267 -0.77 18.67 -2.87
CA ILE A 267 0.47 18.15 -2.34
C ILE A 267 0.13 17.03 -1.35
N PRO A 268 0.29 15.75 -1.73
CA PRO A 268 0.01 14.60 -0.87
C PRO A 268 1.11 14.43 0.19
N ALA A 269 1.22 15.45 1.04
CA ALA A 269 2.11 15.63 2.18
C ALA A 269 2.47 14.33 2.90
N THR A 270 1.45 13.64 3.40
CA THR A 270 1.62 12.43 4.22
C THR A 270 2.19 11.28 3.40
N ALA A 271 1.77 11.10 2.14
CA ALA A 271 2.32 10.05 1.30
C ALA A 271 3.79 10.33 0.93
N ILE A 272 4.13 11.59 0.61
CA ILE A 272 5.52 12.02 0.38
C ILE A 272 6.37 11.74 1.62
N ALA A 273 5.86 12.08 2.81
CA ALA A 273 6.56 11.86 4.07
C ALA A 273 6.82 10.37 4.34
N VAL A 274 5.82 9.52 4.11
CA VAL A 274 5.95 8.06 4.28
C VAL A 274 6.93 7.46 3.29
N ARG A 275 6.89 7.89 2.02
CA ARG A 275 7.85 7.46 1.00
C ARG A 275 9.27 7.82 1.37
N ALA A 276 9.50 9.07 1.78
CA ALA A 276 10.80 9.55 2.22
C ALA A 276 11.31 8.77 3.44
N ALA A 277 10.45 8.52 4.43
CA ALA A 277 10.80 7.75 5.63
C ALA A 277 11.14 6.28 5.31
N SER A 278 10.63 5.78 4.19
CA SER A 278 10.85 4.41 3.72
C SER A 278 11.98 4.30 2.70
N GLY A 279 12.82 5.34 2.55
CA GLY A 279 14.01 5.32 1.70
C GLY A 279 13.76 5.56 0.21
N SER A 280 12.62 6.16 -0.16
CA SER A 280 12.35 6.56 -1.55
C SER A 280 13.41 7.55 -2.06
N SER A 281 13.94 7.26 -3.25
CA SER A 281 14.87 8.14 -3.98
C SER A 281 14.17 9.38 -4.55
N ASP A 282 12.88 9.27 -4.88
CA ASP A 282 12.04 10.38 -5.32
C ASP A 282 10.65 10.36 -4.62
N PRO A 283 10.57 10.86 -3.39
CA PRO A 283 9.32 10.85 -2.62
C PRO A 283 8.19 11.66 -3.25
N ALA A 284 8.52 12.69 -4.04
CA ALA A 284 7.57 13.65 -4.61
C ALA A 284 7.02 13.24 -5.98
N ILE A 285 7.52 12.14 -6.57
CA ILE A 285 7.09 11.61 -7.87
C ILE A 285 5.58 11.36 -8.00
N ILE A 286 4.90 11.20 -6.85
CA ILE A 286 3.47 10.93 -6.75
C ILE A 286 2.59 12.18 -6.87
N ILE A 287 3.14 13.40 -6.88
CA ILE A 287 2.34 14.64 -6.89
C ILE A 287 1.45 14.67 -8.13
N GLY A 288 2.03 14.52 -9.32
CA GLY A 288 1.29 14.59 -10.58
C GLY A 288 0.26 13.46 -10.72
N THR A 289 0.63 12.25 -10.33
CA THR A 289 -0.27 11.09 -10.40
C THR A 289 -1.44 11.21 -9.42
N SER A 290 -1.21 11.76 -8.22
CA SER A 290 -2.25 11.98 -7.21
C SER A 290 -3.25 13.04 -7.65
N ILE A 291 -2.76 14.15 -8.22
CA ILE A 291 -3.63 15.20 -8.79
C ILE A 291 -4.49 14.62 -9.92
N PHE A 292 -3.92 13.78 -10.78
CA PHE A 292 -4.65 13.13 -11.85
C PHE A 292 -5.78 12.24 -11.30
N GLY A 293 -5.46 11.33 -10.38
CA GLY A 293 -6.45 10.46 -9.74
C GLY A 293 -7.55 11.25 -9.03
N ALA A 294 -7.19 12.28 -8.26
CA ALA A 294 -8.17 13.12 -7.57
C ALA A 294 -9.02 13.98 -8.51
N THR A 295 -8.48 14.38 -9.66
CA THR A 295 -9.26 15.04 -10.71
C THR A 295 -10.29 14.09 -11.29
N CYS A 296 -9.92 12.82 -11.56
CA CYS A 296 -10.86 11.78 -11.98
C CYS A 296 -11.96 11.57 -10.94
N ALA A 297 -11.60 11.45 -9.66
CA ALA A 297 -12.56 11.32 -8.56
C ALA A 297 -13.53 12.51 -8.49
N THR A 298 -12.99 13.74 -8.61
CA THR A 298 -13.77 14.98 -8.53
C THR A 298 -14.77 15.09 -9.67
N ILE A 299 -14.32 14.85 -10.90
CA ILE A 299 -15.18 14.90 -12.10
C ILE A 299 -16.28 13.85 -12.00
N ALA A 300 -15.93 12.61 -11.63
CA ALA A 300 -16.90 11.52 -11.50
C ALA A 300 -17.92 11.79 -10.38
N GLY A 301 -17.47 12.23 -9.20
CA GLY A 301 -18.32 12.54 -8.06
C GLY A 301 -19.29 13.68 -8.33
N ILE A 302 -18.81 14.80 -8.90
CA ILE A 302 -19.67 15.93 -9.25
C ILE A 302 -20.66 15.54 -10.35
N SER A 303 -20.21 14.81 -11.39
CA SER A 303 -21.08 14.36 -12.47
C SER A 303 -22.16 13.40 -11.97
N ALA A 304 -21.80 12.43 -11.13
CA ALA A 304 -22.73 11.51 -10.49
C ALA A 304 -23.73 12.26 -9.60
N THR A 305 -23.27 13.26 -8.86
CA THR A 305 -24.13 14.12 -8.05
C THR A 305 -25.15 14.83 -8.93
N LYS A 306 -24.72 15.61 -9.93
CA LYS A 306 -25.63 16.36 -10.80
C LYS A 306 -26.57 15.47 -11.62
N PHE A 307 -26.14 14.25 -11.94
CA PHE A 307 -26.99 13.26 -12.56
C PHE A 307 -28.07 12.77 -11.59
N LEU A 308 -27.68 12.28 -10.41
CA LEU A 308 -28.60 11.69 -9.42
C LEU A 308 -29.48 12.72 -8.70
N GLU A 309 -29.08 13.99 -8.65
CA GLU A 309 -29.89 15.13 -8.16
C GLU A 309 -31.21 15.28 -8.93
N LYS A 310 -31.21 14.98 -10.24
CA LYS A 310 -32.39 15.10 -11.12
C LYS A 310 -33.40 13.96 -11.00
N PHE A 311 -33.10 12.91 -10.22
CA PHE A 311 -33.96 11.74 -10.08
C PHE A 311 -34.60 11.63 -8.69
N PRO A 312 -35.86 12.03 -8.54
CA PRO A 312 -36.79 11.43 -7.60
C PRO A 312 -37.77 10.52 -8.37
N MET A 313 -37.56 9.18 -8.38
CA MET A 313 -38.48 8.08 -8.83
C MET A 313 -38.21 7.33 -10.17
N SER A 314 -38.66 6.06 -10.16
CA SER A 314 -38.90 4.98 -11.18
C SER A 314 -38.02 4.80 -12.44
N PHE A 315 -37.64 3.53 -12.69
CA PHE A 315 -36.82 3.02 -13.81
C PHE A 315 -37.36 3.34 -15.22
N SER A 316 -38.65 3.69 -15.37
CA SER A 316 -39.26 4.02 -16.66
C SER A 316 -38.83 5.39 -17.21
N ASP A 317 -38.58 6.37 -16.33
CA ASP A 317 -38.20 7.74 -16.74
C ASP A 317 -36.69 7.85 -17.04
N PHE A 318 -35.90 6.92 -16.50
CA PHE A 318 -34.47 6.73 -16.82
C PHE A 318 -34.25 6.48 -18.33
N LEU A 319 -35.10 5.69 -18.97
CA LEU A 319 -35.03 5.39 -20.40
C LEU A 319 -35.38 6.60 -21.29
N GLY A 320 -36.26 7.50 -20.83
CA GLY A 320 -36.64 8.71 -21.55
C GLY A 320 -35.53 9.77 -21.56
N LEU A 321 -34.85 9.96 -20.42
CA LEU A 321 -33.77 10.93 -20.24
C LEU A 321 -32.45 10.48 -20.86
N LEU A 322 -32.17 9.16 -20.86
CA LEU A 322 -31.05 8.56 -21.61
C LEU A 322 -31.13 8.92 -23.10
N LYS A 323 -32.34 8.99 -23.66
CA LYS A 323 -32.61 9.39 -25.05
C LYS A 323 -32.39 10.90 -25.30
N SER A 324 -32.72 11.75 -24.33
CA SER A 324 -32.62 13.22 -24.43
C SER A 324 -31.19 13.73 -24.20
N SER A 325 -30.46 13.12 -23.25
CA SER A 325 -29.07 13.48 -22.93
C SER A 325 -28.04 12.61 -23.65
N TRP A 326 -28.48 11.70 -24.54
CA TRP A 326 -27.60 10.78 -25.28
C TRP A 326 -26.49 11.50 -26.01
N LYS A 327 -26.71 12.71 -26.53
CA LYS A 327 -25.67 13.48 -27.25
C LYS A 327 -24.56 14.03 -26.35
N MET A 328 -24.86 14.34 -25.09
CA MET A 328 -23.88 14.84 -24.11
C MET A 328 -23.19 13.69 -23.37
N ILE A 329 -23.96 12.63 -23.07
CA ILE A 329 -23.41 11.39 -22.50
C ILE A 329 -22.56 10.68 -23.55
N SER A 330 -22.99 10.62 -24.81
CA SER A 330 -22.16 10.10 -25.89
C SER A 330 -20.95 10.99 -26.15
N SER A 331 -21.03 12.32 -26.05
CA SER A 331 -19.82 13.15 -26.21
C SER A 331 -18.83 12.96 -25.07
N LEU A 332 -19.28 12.78 -23.81
CA LEU A 332 -18.40 12.47 -22.68
C LEU A 332 -17.85 11.05 -22.75
N ILE A 333 -18.68 10.05 -23.12
CA ILE A 333 -18.26 8.66 -23.33
C ILE A 333 -17.32 8.58 -24.53
N ILE A 334 -17.54 9.35 -25.59
CA ILE A 334 -16.65 9.44 -26.75
C ILE A 334 -15.37 10.19 -26.37
N LEU A 335 -15.40 11.21 -25.51
CA LEU A 335 -14.18 11.85 -25.00
C LEU A 335 -13.38 10.93 -24.08
N ILE A 336 -14.03 10.19 -23.21
CA ILE A 336 -13.41 9.21 -22.31
C ILE A 336 -12.94 8.00 -23.12
N ALA A 337 -13.73 7.49 -24.07
CA ALA A 337 -13.36 6.40 -24.95
C ALA A 337 -12.32 6.84 -25.99
N ALA A 338 -12.30 8.10 -26.43
CA ALA A 338 -11.24 8.65 -27.29
C ALA A 338 -9.98 8.93 -26.48
N ALA A 339 -10.06 9.36 -25.22
CA ALA A 339 -8.91 9.45 -24.33
C ALA A 339 -8.35 8.05 -24.07
N ILE A 340 -9.20 7.08 -23.71
CA ILE A 340 -8.83 5.67 -23.55
C ILE A 340 -8.27 5.11 -24.85
N PHE A 341 -8.91 5.35 -26.00
CA PHE A 341 -8.45 4.88 -27.32
C PHE A 341 -7.14 5.54 -27.75
N LEU A 342 -6.93 6.84 -27.52
CA LEU A 342 -5.67 7.55 -27.78
C LEU A 342 -4.54 7.08 -26.85
N ILE A 343 -4.89 6.65 -25.63
CA ILE A 343 -3.98 6.07 -24.64
C ILE A 343 -3.65 4.60 -24.99
N THR A 344 -4.63 3.79 -25.41
CA THR A 344 -4.46 2.36 -25.73
C THR A 344 -3.93 2.09 -27.13
N SER A 345 -4.18 2.99 -28.09
CA SER A 345 -3.67 2.90 -29.47
C SER A 345 -2.20 3.34 -29.59
N GLY A 346 -1.61 3.82 -28.50
CA GLY A 346 -0.27 4.39 -28.51
C GLY A 346 -0.18 5.74 -29.21
N ALA A 347 -1.27 6.36 -29.66
CA ALA A 347 -1.23 7.68 -30.31
C ALA A 347 -0.68 8.78 -29.38
N LEU A 348 -0.84 8.66 -28.06
CA LEU A 348 -0.22 9.57 -27.10
C LEU A 348 1.31 9.49 -27.07
N SER A 349 1.91 8.39 -27.54
CA SER A 349 3.37 8.26 -27.70
C SER A 349 3.96 9.20 -28.76
N SER A 350 3.10 9.84 -29.58
CA SER A 350 3.51 10.84 -30.57
C SER A 350 3.57 12.28 -30.04
N ILE A 351 3.17 12.54 -28.78
CA ILE A 351 3.22 13.88 -28.13
C ILE A 351 4.47 14.04 -27.22
N GLY A 352 5.41 13.10 -27.30
CA GLY A 352 6.65 13.08 -26.54
C GLY A 352 6.88 11.67 -26.00
N SER A 353 8.13 11.19 -26.01
CA SER A 353 8.41 9.87 -25.44
C SER A 353 7.96 9.85 -23.97
N ALA A 354 7.32 8.77 -23.52
CA ALA A 354 6.96 8.59 -22.12
C ALA A 354 8.16 8.84 -21.19
N ASP A 355 9.37 8.55 -21.67
CA ASP A 355 10.65 8.85 -21.03
C ASP A 355 10.90 10.35 -20.84
N THR A 356 10.51 11.20 -21.79
CA THR A 356 10.60 12.66 -21.67
C THR A 356 9.66 13.17 -20.58
N VAL A 357 8.42 12.68 -20.56
CA VAL A 357 7.43 13.05 -19.53
C VAL A 357 7.90 12.59 -18.15
N LYS A 358 8.40 11.35 -18.04
CA LYS A 358 8.99 10.81 -16.82
C LYS A 358 10.18 11.63 -16.34
N SER A 359 11.09 12.02 -17.24
CA SER A 359 12.26 12.84 -16.90
C SER A 359 11.87 14.22 -16.40
N ILE A 360 10.87 14.86 -17.03
CA ILE A 360 10.33 16.15 -16.57
C ILE A 360 9.71 16.01 -15.18
N ILE A 361 8.90 14.97 -14.96
CA ILE A 361 8.30 14.69 -13.64
C ILE A 361 9.38 14.47 -12.59
N GLN A 362 10.44 13.72 -12.89
CA GLN A 362 11.56 13.50 -11.96
C GLN A 362 12.28 14.80 -11.62
N ILE A 363 12.61 15.64 -12.61
CA ILE A 363 13.25 16.95 -12.36
C ILE A 363 12.36 17.82 -11.47
N ILE A 364 11.06 17.90 -11.77
CA ILE A 364 10.10 18.65 -10.97
C ILE A 364 10.03 18.09 -9.55
N SER A 365 10.01 16.76 -9.40
CA SER A 365 9.84 16.10 -8.10
C SER A 365 11.06 16.27 -7.20
N VAL A 366 12.27 16.15 -7.75
CA VAL A 366 13.53 16.43 -7.04
C VAL A 366 13.59 17.88 -6.55
N LEU A 367 13.14 18.83 -7.38
CA LEU A 367 13.13 20.25 -7.02
C LEU A 367 11.92 20.66 -6.15
N ALA A 368 10.86 19.87 -6.13
CA ALA A 368 9.59 20.23 -5.48
C ALA A 368 9.77 20.49 -3.98
N ILE A 369 10.43 19.58 -3.26
CA ILE A 369 10.57 19.73 -1.80
C ILE A 369 11.42 20.96 -1.43
N PRO A 370 12.65 21.16 -1.96
CA PRO A 370 13.41 22.38 -1.69
C PRO A 370 12.67 23.66 -2.10
N ALA A 371 12.00 23.66 -3.26
CA ALA A 371 11.24 24.82 -3.73
C ALA A 371 10.04 25.15 -2.83
N ILE A 372 9.32 24.14 -2.34
CA ILE A 372 8.21 24.30 -1.39
C ILE A 372 8.72 24.90 -0.08
N ILE A 373 9.82 24.38 0.47
CA ILE A 373 10.42 24.90 1.71
C ILE A 373 10.80 26.38 1.54
N ILE A 374 11.58 26.71 0.51
CA ILE A 374 12.05 28.07 0.26
C ILE A 374 10.85 29.01 0.02
N SER A 375 9.89 28.60 -0.80
CA SER A 375 8.73 29.44 -1.14
C SER A 375 7.86 29.72 0.09
N PHE A 376 7.57 28.72 0.91
CA PHE A 376 6.70 28.90 2.09
C PHE A 376 7.39 29.67 3.21
N VAL A 377 8.69 29.43 3.44
CA VAL A 377 9.49 30.21 4.40
C VAL A 377 9.61 31.66 3.95
N THR A 378 9.91 31.90 2.68
CA THR A 378 9.99 33.27 2.12
C THR A 378 8.63 33.96 2.17
N PHE A 379 7.56 33.24 1.86
CA PHE A 379 6.20 33.77 1.95
C PHE A 379 5.83 34.15 3.40
N GLY A 380 6.16 33.29 4.37
CA GLY A 380 6.02 33.60 5.79
C GLY A 380 6.84 34.82 6.23
N PHE A 381 8.07 34.95 5.73
CA PHE A 381 8.94 36.10 6.00
C PHE A 381 8.33 37.41 5.47
N VAL A 382 7.90 37.43 4.20
CA VAL A 382 7.26 38.59 3.57
C VAL A 382 5.97 38.97 4.29
N LYS A 383 5.22 37.98 4.79
CA LYS A 383 3.99 38.17 5.58
C LYS A 383 4.24 38.48 7.06
N LYS A 384 5.50 38.62 7.47
CA LYS A 384 5.93 38.93 8.85
C LYS A 384 5.42 37.91 9.88
N VAL A 385 5.31 36.64 9.48
CA VAL A 385 5.01 35.53 10.39
C VAL A 385 6.24 35.21 11.23
N LYS A 386 6.05 34.82 12.48
CA LYS A 386 7.13 34.36 13.36
C LYS A 386 7.54 32.93 12.99
N ILE A 387 8.30 32.80 11.91
CA ILE A 387 8.59 31.54 11.21
C ILE A 387 9.04 30.43 12.16
N TYR A 388 10.01 30.70 13.03
CA TYR A 388 10.55 29.68 13.94
C TYR A 388 9.48 29.14 14.90
N GLU A 389 8.73 30.03 15.56
CA GLU A 389 7.72 29.65 16.55
C GLU A 389 6.58 28.85 15.90
N VAL A 390 6.10 29.32 14.74
CA VAL A 390 5.06 28.64 13.95
C VAL A 390 5.56 27.30 13.41
N PHE A 391 6.81 27.22 12.97
CA PHE A 391 7.41 25.95 12.56
C PHE A 391 7.44 24.95 13.71
N ILE A 392 7.85 25.36 14.91
CA ILE A 392 7.88 24.47 16.08
C ILE A 392 6.48 24.02 16.49
N GLU A 393 5.47 24.87 16.36
CA GLU A 393 4.07 24.48 16.57
C GLU A 393 3.65 23.38 15.60
N GLY A 394 3.85 23.58 14.29
CA GLY A 394 3.54 22.56 13.28
C GLY A 394 4.38 21.29 13.44
N ALA A 395 5.64 21.41 13.85
CA ALA A 395 6.51 20.27 14.11
C ALA A 395 6.00 19.39 15.27
N LYS A 396 5.49 20.00 16.34
CA LYS A 396 4.85 19.28 17.46
C LYS A 396 3.60 18.54 17.02
N GLU A 397 2.79 19.14 16.13
CA GLU A 397 1.66 18.43 15.52
C GLU A 397 2.14 17.21 14.72
N GLY A 398 3.18 17.36 13.91
CA GLY A 398 3.76 16.27 13.10
C GLY A 398 4.27 15.12 13.96
N PHE A 399 4.96 15.45 15.05
CA PHE A 399 5.41 14.49 16.04
C PHE A 399 4.25 13.67 16.64
N ASN A 400 3.17 14.35 17.05
CA ASN A 400 1.99 13.70 17.62
C ASN A 400 1.29 12.78 16.61
N VAL A 401 1.23 13.17 15.34
CA VAL A 401 0.63 12.33 14.29
C VAL A 401 1.48 11.08 14.08
N ALA A 402 2.80 11.19 14.00
CA ALA A 402 3.69 10.04 13.86
C ALA A 402 3.54 9.07 15.04
N LEU A 403 3.48 9.56 16.28
CA LEU A 403 3.25 8.72 17.46
C LEU A 403 1.89 8.01 17.44
N ARG A 404 0.84 8.68 16.94
CA ARG A 404 -0.48 8.07 16.79
C ARG A 404 -0.50 6.96 15.75
N ILE A 405 0.38 6.99 14.75
CA ILE A 405 0.45 6.00 13.67
C ILE A 405 1.11 4.69 14.13
N ILE A 406 2.04 4.74 15.10
CA ILE A 406 2.83 3.57 15.55
C ILE A 406 1.98 2.36 15.91
N PRO A 407 0.95 2.46 16.79
CA PRO A 407 0.18 1.29 17.19
C PRO A 407 -0.54 0.63 16.02
N TYR A 408 -1.03 1.43 15.07
CA TYR A 408 -1.69 0.93 13.87
C TYR A 408 -0.71 0.23 12.93
N LEU A 409 0.50 0.80 12.75
CA LEU A 409 1.55 0.17 11.96
C LEU A 409 1.96 -1.17 12.55
N VAL A 410 2.23 -1.23 13.86
CA VAL A 410 2.60 -2.48 14.53
C VAL A 410 1.50 -3.52 14.37
N ALA A 411 0.24 -3.18 14.69
CA ALA A 411 -0.86 -4.13 14.59
C ALA A 411 -1.02 -4.68 13.16
N MET A 412 -1.01 -3.81 12.14
CA MET A 412 -1.21 -4.22 10.75
C MET A 412 -0.01 -4.96 10.16
N LEU A 413 1.22 -4.46 10.37
CA LEU A 413 2.43 -5.10 9.86
C LEU A 413 2.63 -6.50 10.46
N VAL A 414 2.33 -6.68 11.75
CA VAL A 414 2.36 -8.00 12.38
C VAL A 414 1.33 -8.93 11.75
N ALA A 415 0.09 -8.49 11.59
CA ALA A 415 -0.96 -9.31 10.98
C ALA A 415 -0.62 -9.70 9.54
N ILE A 416 0.02 -8.81 8.78
CA ILE A 416 0.39 -9.08 7.40
C ILE A 416 1.66 -9.94 7.31
N GLY A 417 2.62 -9.74 8.21
CA GLY A 417 3.75 -10.66 8.38
C GLY A 417 3.27 -12.09 8.63
N ILE A 418 2.29 -12.26 9.53
CA ILE A 418 1.63 -13.54 9.82
C ILE A 418 0.88 -14.08 8.57
N PHE A 419 0.08 -13.23 7.92
CA PHE A 419 -0.69 -13.61 6.73
C PHE A 419 0.20 -14.07 5.57
N ARG A 420 1.31 -13.37 5.32
CA ARG A 420 2.27 -13.67 4.26
C ARG A 420 3.13 -14.87 4.60
N ALA A 421 3.70 -14.94 5.80
CA ALA A 421 4.52 -16.07 6.23
C ALA A 421 3.73 -17.37 6.32
N GLY A 422 2.44 -17.28 6.67
CA GLY A 422 1.52 -18.41 6.69
C GLY A 422 1.11 -18.91 5.30
N GLY A 423 1.44 -18.19 4.23
CA GLY A 423 1.12 -18.58 2.85
C GLY A 423 -0.30 -18.22 2.39
N ALA A 424 -1.08 -17.51 3.22
CA ALA A 424 -2.45 -17.14 2.87
C ALA A 424 -2.52 -16.11 1.73
N MET A 425 -1.47 -15.29 1.55
CA MET A 425 -1.38 -14.33 0.45
C MET A 425 -1.41 -15.02 -0.92
N ASP A 426 -0.70 -16.14 -1.08
CA ASP A 426 -0.65 -16.87 -2.36
C ASP A 426 -2.04 -17.38 -2.77
N PHE A 427 -2.82 -17.87 -1.80
CA PHE A 427 -4.21 -18.28 -2.02
C PHE A 427 -5.11 -17.10 -2.39
N LEU A 428 -4.96 -15.97 -1.70
CA LEU A 428 -5.74 -14.77 -1.99
C LEU A 428 -5.44 -14.24 -3.39
N ILE A 429 -4.17 -14.19 -3.80
CA ILE A 429 -3.76 -13.82 -5.15
C ILE A 429 -4.38 -14.77 -6.18
N MET A 430 -4.37 -16.07 -5.94
CA MET A 430 -4.98 -17.06 -6.84
C MET A 430 -6.49 -16.82 -7.07
N ILE A 431 -7.22 -16.41 -6.03
CA ILE A 431 -8.68 -16.17 -6.10
C ILE A 431 -9.00 -14.82 -6.76
N ILE A 432 -8.22 -13.78 -6.44
CA ILE A 432 -8.53 -12.39 -6.83
C ILE A 432 -7.95 -12.02 -8.19
N SER A 433 -6.77 -12.57 -8.54
CA SER A 433 -6.07 -12.27 -9.79
C SER A 433 -6.93 -12.40 -11.06
N PRO A 434 -7.82 -13.42 -11.22
CA PRO A 434 -8.69 -13.52 -12.40
C PRO A 434 -9.59 -12.30 -12.61
N VAL A 435 -10.00 -11.61 -11.55
CA VAL A 435 -10.87 -10.43 -11.62
C VAL A 435 -10.04 -9.16 -11.78
N THR A 436 -8.98 -9.03 -10.99
CA THR A 436 -8.20 -7.78 -10.97
C THR A 436 -7.26 -7.66 -12.17
N SER A 437 -6.80 -8.79 -12.75
CA SER A 437 -6.01 -8.79 -13.99
C SER A 437 -6.78 -8.27 -15.21
N LEU A 438 -8.12 -8.38 -15.24
CA LEU A 438 -8.95 -7.85 -16.35
C LEU A 438 -8.76 -6.34 -16.55
N ILE A 439 -8.58 -5.62 -15.46
CA ILE A 439 -8.32 -4.16 -15.46
C ILE A 439 -6.84 -3.83 -15.21
N GLY A 440 -6.00 -4.86 -15.03
CA GLY A 440 -4.59 -4.72 -14.69
C GLY A 440 -4.33 -4.14 -13.30
N PHE A 441 -5.29 -4.28 -12.37
CA PHE A 441 -5.15 -3.81 -10.99
C PHE A 441 -4.41 -4.88 -10.16
N PRO A 442 -3.29 -4.56 -9.50
CA PRO A 442 -2.58 -5.54 -8.66
C PRO A 442 -3.42 -5.99 -7.46
N ALA A 443 -3.47 -7.29 -7.18
CA ALA A 443 -4.24 -7.83 -6.06
C ALA A 443 -3.76 -7.28 -4.71
N GLU A 444 -2.46 -7.00 -4.60
CA GLU A 444 -1.77 -6.46 -3.43
C GLU A 444 -2.20 -5.01 -3.12
N ALA A 445 -2.63 -4.24 -4.12
CA ALA A 445 -3.12 -2.88 -3.93
C ALA A 445 -4.62 -2.82 -3.57
N LEU A 446 -5.34 -3.95 -3.68
CA LEU A 446 -6.80 -3.99 -3.45
C LEU A 446 -7.19 -3.61 -2.01
N PRO A 447 -6.49 -4.06 -0.95
CA PRO A 447 -6.77 -3.61 0.41
C PRO A 447 -6.70 -2.09 0.54
N MET A 448 -5.76 -1.43 -0.13
CA MET A 448 -5.62 0.02 -0.12
C MET A 448 -6.83 0.70 -0.77
N ALA A 449 -7.25 0.24 -1.96
CA ALA A 449 -8.42 0.78 -2.67
C ALA A 449 -9.72 0.62 -1.88
N LEU A 450 -9.87 -0.49 -1.14
CA LEU A 450 -11.03 -0.72 -0.28
C LEU A 450 -10.98 0.08 1.01
N MET A 451 -9.79 0.23 1.60
CA MET A 451 -9.64 0.90 2.89
C MET A 451 -9.74 2.42 2.76
N ARG A 452 -9.29 3.00 1.64
CA ARG A 452 -9.28 4.46 1.45
C ARG A 452 -10.65 5.13 1.65
N PRO A 453 -11.76 4.64 1.07
CA PRO A 453 -13.10 5.17 1.34
C PRO A 453 -13.56 5.08 2.81
N LEU A 454 -12.98 4.16 3.57
CA LEU A 454 -13.48 3.74 4.88
C LEU A 454 -12.69 4.38 6.03
N SER A 455 -11.37 4.48 5.91
CA SER A 455 -10.53 5.19 6.89
C SER A 455 -9.18 5.58 6.31
N GLY A 456 -8.82 6.84 6.51
CA GLY A 456 -7.61 7.45 5.98
C GLY A 456 -6.40 7.04 6.78
N SER A 457 -6.53 6.90 8.11
CA SER A 457 -5.47 6.34 8.95
C SER A 457 -5.21 4.86 8.66
N GLY A 458 -6.28 4.10 8.37
CA GLY A 458 -6.15 2.72 7.90
C GLY A 458 -5.47 2.64 6.53
N ALA A 459 -5.84 3.52 5.60
CA ALA A 459 -5.22 3.60 4.28
C ALA A 459 -3.72 3.98 4.36
N ILE A 460 -3.37 4.94 5.23
CA ILE A 460 -1.96 5.27 5.51
C ILE A 460 -1.23 4.04 6.07
N GLY A 461 -1.83 3.30 7.01
CA GLY A 461 -1.26 2.08 7.54
C GLY A 461 -0.96 1.03 6.46
N ILE A 462 -1.92 0.78 5.56
CA ILE A 462 -1.75 -0.16 4.43
C ILE A 462 -0.70 0.37 3.44
N MET A 463 -0.73 1.65 3.10
CA MET A 463 0.25 2.27 2.21
C MET A 463 1.66 2.13 2.77
N THR A 464 1.88 2.49 4.03
CA THR A 464 3.17 2.35 4.71
C THR A 464 3.62 0.89 4.73
N GLU A 465 2.70 -0.03 4.94
CA GLU A 465 3.00 -1.46 4.96
C GLU A 465 3.38 -2.00 3.59
N THR A 466 2.60 -1.70 2.55
CA THR A 466 2.92 -2.09 1.17
C THR A 466 4.27 -1.49 0.73
N ILE A 467 4.56 -0.25 1.11
CA ILE A 467 5.86 0.40 0.87
C ILE A 467 6.99 -0.31 1.62
N ALA A 468 6.78 -0.69 2.88
CA ALA A 468 7.76 -1.43 3.67
C ALA A 468 8.07 -2.81 3.07
N VAL A 469 7.06 -3.43 2.44
CA VAL A 469 7.15 -4.77 1.87
C VAL A 469 7.74 -4.78 0.46
N HIS A 470 7.29 -3.89 -0.42
CA HIS A 470 7.64 -3.89 -1.84
C HIS A 470 8.67 -2.80 -2.22
N GLY A 471 8.96 -1.88 -1.31
CA GLY A 471 9.80 -0.71 -1.54
C GLY A 471 9.01 0.49 -2.06
N ALA A 472 9.39 1.69 -1.63
CA ALA A 472 8.67 2.93 -1.96
C ALA A 472 8.68 3.25 -3.47
N ASP A 473 9.77 2.95 -4.16
CA ASP A 473 9.95 3.25 -5.58
C ASP A 473 9.49 2.12 -6.51
N SER A 474 8.96 1.03 -5.94
CA SER A 474 8.32 -0.03 -6.73
C SER A 474 7.01 0.46 -7.37
N PHE A 475 6.56 -0.21 -8.42
CA PHE A 475 5.26 0.06 -9.04
C PHE A 475 4.12 0.06 -8.00
N LEU A 476 4.10 -0.96 -7.12
CA LEU A 476 3.12 -1.05 -6.03
C LEU A 476 3.26 0.11 -5.05
N GLY A 477 4.49 0.45 -4.64
CA GLY A 477 4.77 1.55 -3.74
C GLY A 477 4.29 2.90 -4.27
N ILE A 478 4.51 3.18 -5.56
CA ILE A 478 3.99 4.37 -6.23
C ILE A 478 2.47 4.32 -6.31
N LEU A 479 1.88 3.20 -6.74
CA LEU A 479 0.43 3.04 -6.87
C LEU A 479 -0.31 3.29 -5.56
N VAL A 480 0.08 2.65 -4.44
CA VAL A 480 -0.60 2.85 -3.15
C VAL A 480 -0.40 4.27 -2.61
N SER A 481 0.74 4.89 -2.91
CA SER A 481 1.00 6.29 -2.56
C SER A 481 0.09 7.23 -3.34
N THR A 482 -0.07 6.99 -4.64
CA THR A 482 -0.98 7.73 -5.51
C THR A 482 -2.43 7.54 -5.07
N LEU A 483 -2.86 6.30 -4.76
CA LEU A 483 -4.19 6.02 -4.24
C LEU A 483 -4.48 6.82 -2.96
N ASN A 484 -3.50 6.90 -2.06
CA ASN A 484 -3.64 7.69 -0.84
C ASN A 484 -3.79 9.19 -1.12
N GLY A 485 -3.16 9.71 -2.18
CA GLY A 485 -3.28 11.10 -2.61
C GLY A 485 -4.48 11.40 -3.53
N SER A 486 -5.23 10.38 -3.98
CA SER A 486 -6.23 10.52 -5.04
C SER A 486 -7.68 10.66 -4.57
N SER A 487 -7.99 10.35 -3.32
CA SER A 487 -9.33 10.53 -2.75
C SER A 487 -9.24 10.67 -1.25
N GLU A 488 -10.35 10.92 -0.56
CA GLU A 488 -10.50 11.00 0.88
C GLU A 488 -11.50 9.94 1.39
N THR A 489 -11.81 10.00 2.68
CA THR A 489 -12.63 8.98 3.35
C THR A 489 -14.14 9.18 3.22
N THR A 490 -14.76 8.62 2.18
CA THR A 490 -16.22 8.70 1.96
C THR A 490 -17.07 8.43 3.19
N PHE A 491 -16.89 7.29 3.85
CA PHE A 491 -17.76 6.89 4.95
C PHE A 491 -17.51 7.68 6.24
N TYR A 492 -16.28 8.13 6.47
CA TYR A 492 -15.96 9.00 7.59
C TYR A 492 -16.53 10.40 7.37
N VAL A 493 -16.35 10.98 6.18
CA VAL A 493 -16.95 12.27 5.82
C VAL A 493 -18.47 12.19 5.95
N LEU A 494 -19.11 11.13 5.44
CA LEU A 494 -20.55 10.89 5.62
C LEU A 494 -20.96 10.84 7.09
N ALA A 495 -20.34 9.97 7.88
CA ALA A 495 -20.71 9.78 9.28
C ALA A 495 -20.52 11.06 10.10
N LEU A 496 -19.40 11.75 9.90
CA LEU A 496 -19.08 12.97 10.63
C LEU A 496 -19.96 14.15 10.20
N TYR A 497 -20.05 14.39 8.89
CA TYR A 497 -20.73 15.57 8.36
C TYR A 497 -22.25 15.46 8.42
N PHE A 498 -22.83 14.29 8.16
CA PHE A 498 -24.28 14.12 8.36
C PHE A 498 -24.65 13.90 9.82
N GLY A 499 -23.78 13.25 10.60
CA GLY A 499 -23.98 13.07 12.03
C GLY A 499 -24.05 14.39 12.80
N SER A 500 -23.19 15.37 12.46
CA SER A 500 -23.15 16.66 13.15
C SER A 500 -24.41 17.50 13.00
N VAL A 501 -25.17 17.30 11.92
CA VAL A 501 -26.40 18.04 11.62
C VAL A 501 -27.66 17.18 11.67
N GLY A 502 -27.56 15.95 12.18
CA GLY A 502 -28.71 15.07 12.41
C GLY A 502 -29.40 14.55 11.13
N ILE A 503 -28.66 14.43 10.02
CA ILE A 503 -29.20 13.88 8.77
C ILE A 503 -29.26 12.36 8.86
N SER A 504 -30.46 11.80 8.76
CA SER A 504 -30.70 10.35 8.77
C SER A 504 -30.97 9.79 7.37
N LYS A 505 -31.53 10.60 6.47
CA LYS A 505 -31.81 10.22 5.08
C LYS A 505 -30.75 10.78 4.15
N MET A 506 -29.73 9.97 3.85
CA MET A 506 -28.55 10.35 3.07
C MET A 506 -28.77 10.41 1.55
N ARG A 507 -29.94 9.98 1.04
CA ARG A 507 -30.26 9.90 -0.41
C ARG A 507 -29.16 9.16 -1.18
N HIS A 508 -28.62 9.76 -2.25
CA HIS A 508 -27.60 9.18 -3.13
C HIS A 508 -26.17 9.53 -2.71
N ALA A 509 -25.95 10.10 -1.52
CA ALA A 509 -24.61 10.54 -1.08
C ALA A 509 -23.59 9.40 -1.03
N VAL A 510 -23.98 8.23 -0.53
CA VAL A 510 -23.11 7.04 -0.47
C VAL A 510 -22.72 6.59 -1.87
N THR A 511 -23.69 6.48 -2.79
CA THR A 511 -23.47 6.07 -4.18
C THR A 511 -22.52 7.02 -4.90
N VAL A 512 -22.72 8.33 -4.74
CA VAL A 512 -21.84 9.36 -5.30
C VAL A 512 -20.42 9.21 -4.77
N GLY A 513 -20.26 9.05 -3.46
CA GLY A 513 -18.93 8.90 -2.85
C GLY A 513 -18.18 7.68 -3.39
N LEU A 514 -18.86 6.53 -3.46
CA LEU A 514 -18.27 5.31 -4.02
C LEU A 514 -17.90 5.43 -5.51
N ILE A 515 -18.70 6.14 -6.31
CA ILE A 515 -18.36 6.41 -7.72
C ILE A 515 -17.09 7.25 -7.80
N ALA A 516 -16.97 8.28 -6.97
CA ALA A 516 -15.77 9.12 -6.91
C ALA A 516 -14.54 8.30 -6.49
N ASP A 517 -14.66 7.45 -5.47
CA ASP A 517 -13.58 6.58 -4.99
C ASP A 517 -13.11 5.60 -6.07
N ILE A 518 -14.04 4.92 -6.74
CA ILE A 518 -13.71 3.98 -7.82
C ILE A 518 -13.03 4.71 -8.98
N ALA A 519 -13.55 5.87 -9.38
CA ALA A 519 -12.96 6.67 -10.46
C ALA A 519 -11.55 7.17 -10.09
N GLY A 520 -11.34 7.58 -8.84
CA GLY A 520 -10.03 7.95 -8.32
C GLY A 520 -9.04 6.79 -8.33
N ALA A 521 -9.48 5.60 -7.89
CA ALA A 521 -8.65 4.41 -7.86
C ALA A 521 -8.26 3.93 -9.27
N ILE A 522 -9.20 3.94 -10.21
CA ILE A 522 -8.93 3.60 -11.61
C ILE A 522 -8.03 4.66 -12.26
N GLY A 523 -8.29 5.95 -12.00
CA GLY A 523 -7.46 7.05 -12.49
C GLY A 523 -6.01 6.93 -12.02
N ALA A 524 -5.81 6.64 -10.72
CA ALA A 524 -4.50 6.35 -10.14
C ALA A 524 -3.81 5.15 -10.80
N LEU A 525 -4.54 4.03 -11.00
CA LEU A 525 -3.98 2.87 -11.69
C LEU A 525 -3.52 3.21 -13.11
N ILE A 526 -4.37 3.87 -13.89
CA ILE A 526 -4.09 4.20 -15.30
C ILE A 526 -2.84 5.07 -15.40
N ILE A 527 -2.76 6.15 -14.61
CA ILE A 527 -1.63 7.08 -14.71
C ILE A 527 -0.32 6.47 -14.20
N VAL A 528 -0.38 5.66 -13.14
CA VAL A 528 0.82 4.99 -12.62
C VAL A 528 1.31 3.92 -13.58
N LYS A 529 0.39 3.16 -14.21
CA LYS A 529 0.73 2.20 -15.27
C LYS A 529 1.36 2.90 -16.48
N LEU A 530 0.77 4.00 -16.96
CA LEU A 530 1.29 4.75 -18.09
C LEU A 530 2.74 5.24 -17.88
N LEU A 531 3.08 5.67 -16.66
CA LEU A 531 4.35 6.33 -16.37
C LEU A 531 5.44 5.40 -15.81
N PHE A 532 5.05 4.30 -15.17
CA PHE A 532 5.95 3.45 -14.38
C PHE A 532 5.80 1.95 -14.63
N GLY A 533 4.95 1.51 -15.57
CA GLY A 533 4.61 0.11 -15.80
C GLY A 533 4.69 -0.32 -17.27
#